data_AF-C4JSR1-F1
#
_entry.id   AF-C4JSR1-F1
#
_cell.length_a   1.000
_cell.length_b   1.000
_cell.length_c   1.000
_cell.angle_alpha   90.00
_cell.angle_beta   90.00
_cell.angle_gamma   90.00
#
_symmetry.space_group_name_H-M   'P 1'
#
loop_
_entity.id
_entity.type
_entity.pdbx_description
1 polymer ?
#
loop_
_entity_poly.entity_id
_entity_poly.type
_entity_poly.pdbx_seq_one_letter_code
_entity_poly.pdbx_strand_id
1 'polypeptide(L)'
;MGIESIVRRAHYSDGVYAALSSTVEVSVPIEPSDEQPPDPQELYYNLLRHRFQLLRSTLKCAPPAEAIEALDAQHPISLPDDSKHARQEWRWLLQTVDPHMVQIACMHPEDVLRVLTLVTRSISDAVKSGEVVRVKRLAAWAWGLLARCREVGEMGSEEVADIRELGKRAVKILLKVREVEEQDAVDIQQNSGENGENVIGRAAEDISDQIECEDMRSKEQQNGLLNDYPMVDTGSDPVAQVDDALANEKDELEEAKARLQARLASTFSDDISGTGAQGGSEDAAGDDEERNEREDQAAELRKQTRAMLDMIISISGEFYGQSDLLEFRDLWEEGDRGWVQ
;
A
#
# COMPACT_ATOMS: atom_id res chain seq x y z
N MET A 1 -16.52 4.47 41.73
CA MET A 1 -15.85 5.63 42.37
C MET A 1 -16.37 6.87 41.70
N GLY A 2 -17.35 7.54 42.30
CA GLY A 2 -18.00 8.73 41.73
C GLY A 2 -17.17 9.99 41.97
N ILE A 3 -17.10 10.86 40.96
CA ILE A 3 -16.39 12.13 41.02
C ILE A 3 -17.37 13.18 41.58
N GLU A 4 -17.12 13.69 42.77
CA GLU A 4 -17.88 14.79 43.38
C GLU A 4 -17.54 16.12 42.68
N SER A 5 -18.52 16.72 42.01
CA SER A 5 -18.41 18.07 41.47
C SER A 5 -18.73 19.11 42.56
N ILE A 6 -17.70 19.78 43.09
CA ILE A 6 -17.83 20.85 44.08
C ILE A 6 -18.11 22.19 43.38
N VAL A 7 -19.35 22.67 43.42
CA VAL A 7 -19.67 24.05 43.02
C VAL A 7 -19.30 25.00 44.16
N ARG A 8 -18.22 25.76 43.99
CA ARG A 8 -17.75 26.74 45.00
C ARG A 8 -18.39 28.11 44.76
N ARG A 9 -19.26 28.55 45.67
CA ARG A 9 -19.72 29.94 45.71
C ARG A 9 -18.95 30.68 46.81
N ALA A 10 -18.13 31.64 46.41
CA ALA A 10 -17.37 32.47 47.34
C ALA A 10 -18.16 33.74 47.69
N HIS A 11 -18.15 34.13 48.97
CA HIS A 11 -18.73 35.38 49.44
C HIS A 11 -17.60 36.30 49.93
N TYR A 12 -17.65 37.57 49.50
CA TYR A 12 -16.67 38.60 49.87
C TYR A 12 -17.31 39.59 50.83
N SER A 13 -16.71 39.79 52.00
CA SER A 13 -17.09 40.86 52.92
C SER A 13 -15.87 41.34 53.72
N ASP A 14 -15.66 42.66 53.69
CA ASP A 14 -14.66 43.39 54.48
C ASP A 14 -13.23 42.82 54.39
N GLY A 15 -12.71 42.73 53.15
CA GLY A 15 -11.30 42.38 52.88
C GLY A 15 -10.96 40.89 52.96
N VAL A 16 -11.93 40.01 53.26
CA VAL A 16 -11.70 38.56 53.39
C VAL A 16 -12.64 37.79 52.46
N TYR A 17 -12.07 36.82 51.73
CA TYR A 17 -12.81 35.85 50.93
C TYR A 17 -13.11 34.60 51.78
N ALA A 18 -14.38 34.26 51.96
CA ALA A 18 -14.80 33.01 52.60
C ALA A 18 -15.48 32.09 51.56
N ALA A 19 -14.97 30.86 51.42
CA ALA A 19 -15.58 29.81 50.60
C ALA A 19 -16.54 28.99 51.46
N LEU A 20 -17.83 29.03 51.16
CA LEU A 20 -18.84 28.18 51.81
C LEU A 20 -19.00 26.91 50.98
N SER A 21 -18.57 25.77 51.52
CA SER A 21 -18.85 24.45 50.93
C SER A 21 -20.22 23.99 51.41
N SER A 22 -21.28 24.38 50.71
CA SER A 22 -22.64 23.87 50.96
C SER A 22 -22.83 22.59 50.17
N THR A 23 -22.82 21.44 50.85
CA THR A 23 -23.24 20.15 50.30
C THR A 23 -24.76 20.19 50.12
N VAL A 24 -25.21 20.65 48.95
CA VAL A 24 -26.59 20.45 48.51
C VAL A 24 -26.59 19.15 47.72
N GLU A 25 -27.19 18.11 48.30
CA GLU A 25 -27.56 16.89 47.57
C GLU A 25 -28.64 17.27 46.55
N VAL A 26 -28.22 17.76 45.39
CA VAL A 26 -29.09 17.87 44.22
C VAL A 26 -29.14 16.47 43.63
N SER A 27 -30.21 15.74 43.94
CA SER A 27 -30.62 14.58 43.17
C SER A 27 -31.00 15.04 41.77
N VAL A 28 -29.99 15.16 40.89
CA VAL A 28 -30.20 15.31 39.45
C VAL A 28 -30.87 14.02 38.98
N PRO A 29 -32.05 14.07 38.35
CA PRO A 29 -32.58 12.91 37.64
C PRO A 29 -31.51 12.49 36.63
N ILE A 30 -30.99 11.27 36.79
CA ILE A 30 -30.16 10.65 35.76
C ILE A 30 -31.09 10.43 34.58
N GLU A 31 -31.12 11.40 33.66
CA GLU A 31 -31.58 11.12 32.30
C GLU A 31 -30.69 9.98 31.78
N PRO A 32 -31.27 8.92 31.20
CA PRO A 32 -30.45 7.96 30.49
C PRO A 32 -29.72 8.75 29.42
N SER A 33 -28.39 8.84 29.53
CA SER A 33 -27.57 9.35 28.44
C SER A 33 -27.96 8.53 27.23
N ASP A 34 -28.62 9.13 26.25
CA ASP A 34 -28.73 8.61 24.88
C ASP A 34 -27.31 8.63 24.29
N GLU A 35 -26.39 7.89 24.90
CA GLU A 35 -25.09 7.56 24.34
C GLU A 35 -25.40 6.62 23.18
N GLN A 36 -25.69 7.24 22.04
CA GLN A 36 -25.67 6.56 20.75
C GLN A 36 -24.38 5.75 20.70
N PRO A 37 -24.44 4.47 20.29
CA PRO A 37 -23.24 3.66 20.18
C PRO A 37 -22.22 4.42 19.32
N PRO A 38 -20.94 4.44 19.72
CA PRO A 38 -19.91 5.16 18.97
C PRO A 38 -19.88 4.66 17.53
N ASP A 39 -19.76 5.59 16.59
CA ASP A 39 -19.71 5.33 15.16
C ASP A 39 -18.68 4.22 14.87
N PRO A 40 -19.04 3.12 14.19
CA PRO A 40 -18.13 2.01 13.91
C PRO A 40 -16.89 2.45 13.13
N GLN A 41 -17.03 3.46 12.26
CA GLN A 41 -15.91 4.00 11.49
C GLN A 41 -14.94 4.79 12.40
N GLU A 42 -15.43 5.62 13.31
CA GLU A 42 -14.62 6.27 14.34
C GLU A 42 -13.86 5.26 15.22
N LEU A 43 -14.54 4.17 15.65
CA LEU A 43 -13.90 3.10 16.40
C LEU A 43 -12.75 2.43 15.63
N TYR A 44 -12.94 2.19 14.33
CA TYR A 44 -11.91 1.62 13.47
C TYR A 44 -10.67 2.51 13.41
N TYR A 45 -10.81 3.82 13.18
CA TYR A 45 -9.67 4.73 13.13
C TYR A 45 -8.98 4.89 14.48
N ASN A 46 -9.73 4.86 15.58
CA ASN A 46 -9.15 4.84 16.93
C ASN A 46 -8.28 3.59 17.15
N LEU A 47 -8.78 2.41 16.77
CA LEU A 47 -8.00 1.17 16.83
C LEU A 47 -6.76 1.21 15.93
N LEU A 48 -6.89 1.75 14.71
CA LEU A 48 -5.78 1.91 13.77
C LEU A 48 -4.68 2.81 14.37
N ARG A 49 -5.08 3.95 14.94
CA ARG A 49 -4.18 4.89 15.62
C ARG A 49 -3.42 4.23 16.77
N HIS A 50 -4.12 3.49 17.65
CA HIS A 50 -3.50 2.78 18.77
C HIS A 50 -2.50 1.72 18.29
N ARG A 51 -2.86 0.94 17.27
CA ARG A 51 -1.97 -0.06 16.68
C ARG A 51 -0.72 0.59 16.08
N PHE A 52 -0.88 1.71 15.39
CA PHE A 52 0.25 2.45 14.82
C PHE A 52 1.18 2.99 15.90
N GLN A 53 0.64 3.58 16.97
CA GLN A 53 1.43 4.05 18.11
C GLN A 53 2.22 2.93 18.77
N LEU A 54 1.59 1.77 18.96
CA LEU A 54 2.27 0.58 19.49
C LEU A 54 3.43 0.16 18.58
N LEU A 55 3.21 0.10 17.26
CA LEU A 55 4.27 -0.22 16.31
C LEU A 55 5.42 0.78 16.37
N ARG A 56 5.13 2.09 16.38
CA ARG A 56 6.14 3.15 16.53
C ARG A 56 6.97 2.96 17.81
N SER A 57 6.31 2.70 18.94
CA SER A 57 7.01 2.48 20.21
C SER A 57 7.92 1.25 20.18
N THR A 58 7.50 0.20 19.47
CA THR A 58 8.28 -1.02 19.30
C THR A 58 9.50 -0.78 18.42
N LEU A 59 9.33 -0.11 17.27
CA LEU A 59 10.41 0.20 16.32
C LEU A 59 11.44 1.20 16.84
N LYS A 60 11.08 2.03 17.83
CA LYS A 60 12.02 2.92 18.53
C LYS A 60 12.98 2.16 19.45
N CYS A 61 12.64 0.95 19.87
CA CYS A 61 13.51 0.13 20.69
C CYS A 61 14.61 -0.50 19.84
N ALA A 62 15.85 -0.52 20.33
CA ALA A 62 16.92 -1.24 19.66
C ALA A 62 16.64 -2.75 19.69
N PRO A 63 16.61 -3.43 18.54
CA PRO A 63 16.38 -4.87 18.51
C PRO A 63 17.55 -5.62 19.18
N PRO A 64 17.29 -6.80 19.76
CA PRO A 64 18.34 -7.62 20.37
C PRO A 64 19.37 -8.05 19.32
N ALA A 65 20.65 -8.09 19.71
CA ALA A 65 21.76 -8.36 18.78
C ALA A 65 21.62 -9.69 18.03
N GLU A 66 21.14 -10.73 18.71
CA GLU A 66 20.87 -12.05 18.11
C GLU A 66 19.89 -11.98 16.93
N ALA A 67 18.88 -11.10 17.02
CA ALA A 67 17.90 -10.92 15.95
C ALA A 67 18.44 -10.09 14.79
N ILE A 68 19.44 -9.22 15.03
CA ILE A 68 20.15 -8.48 13.99
C ILE A 68 21.08 -9.43 13.22
N GLU A 69 21.80 -10.31 13.93
CA GLU A 69 22.69 -11.30 13.32
C GLU A 69 21.93 -12.35 12.51
N ALA A 70 20.68 -12.65 12.88
CA ALA A 70 19.81 -13.57 12.15
C ALA A 70 19.22 -12.98 10.85
N LEU A 71 19.43 -11.68 10.56
CA LEU A 71 18.88 -11.04 9.39
C LEU A 71 19.56 -11.56 8.11
N ASP A 72 18.75 -12.01 7.15
CA ASP A 72 19.26 -12.56 5.90
C ASP A 72 19.64 -11.47 4.87
N ALA A 73 20.22 -11.90 3.75
CA ALA A 73 20.63 -11.00 2.67
C ALA A 73 19.45 -10.40 1.86
N GLN A 74 18.24 -10.95 1.99
CA GLN A 74 17.03 -10.44 1.31
C GLN A 74 16.38 -9.28 2.08
N HIS A 75 16.85 -8.98 3.29
CA HIS A 75 16.35 -7.87 4.11
C HIS A 75 17.44 -6.81 4.35
N PRO A 76 17.90 -6.09 3.30
CA PRO A 76 18.90 -5.04 3.44
C PRO A 76 18.40 -3.89 4.32
N ILE A 77 19.28 -3.28 5.10
CA ILE A 77 18.94 -2.17 6.02
C ILE A 77 19.25 -0.78 5.46
N SER A 78 19.88 -0.71 4.28
CA SER A 78 20.34 0.54 3.67
C SER A 78 20.06 0.59 2.17
N LEU A 79 19.73 1.78 1.67
CA LEU A 79 19.54 2.10 0.27
C LEU A 79 20.42 3.31 -0.09
N PRO A 80 21.61 3.10 -0.69
CA PRO A 80 22.49 4.18 -1.11
C PRO A 80 21.87 5.07 -2.21
N ASP A 81 22.07 6.39 -2.10
CA ASP A 81 21.48 7.42 -2.99
C ASP A 81 21.83 7.23 -4.47
N ASP A 82 23.09 6.95 -4.77
CA ASP A 82 23.60 6.97 -6.15
C ASP A 82 23.49 5.63 -6.88
N SER A 83 23.19 4.55 -6.15
CA SER A 83 23.19 3.20 -6.73
C SER A 83 21.88 2.91 -7.47
N LYS A 84 21.94 2.98 -8.81
CA LYS A 84 20.84 2.52 -9.68
C LYS A 84 20.51 1.05 -9.46
N HIS A 85 21.54 0.21 -9.24
CA HIS A 85 21.37 -1.21 -8.97
C HIS A 85 20.63 -1.45 -7.65
N ALA A 86 21.04 -0.78 -6.56
CA ALA A 86 20.36 -0.93 -5.27
C ALA A 86 18.89 -0.50 -5.37
N ARG A 87 18.59 0.60 -6.08
CA ARG A 87 17.18 1.00 -6.32
C ARG A 87 16.38 -0.05 -7.10
N GLN A 88 16.99 -0.73 -8.07
CA GLN A 88 16.34 -1.81 -8.81
C GLN A 88 16.06 -3.01 -7.91
N GLU A 89 17.06 -3.40 -7.11
CA GLU A 89 16.96 -4.49 -6.14
C GLU A 89 15.88 -4.21 -5.10
N TRP A 90 15.86 -3.03 -4.50
CA TRP A 90 14.80 -2.62 -3.58
C TRP A 90 13.42 -2.61 -4.23
N ARG A 91 13.30 -2.19 -5.50
CA ARG A 91 12.02 -2.30 -6.23
C ARG A 91 11.57 -3.75 -6.41
N TRP A 92 12.50 -4.67 -6.60
CA TRP A 92 12.20 -6.10 -6.66
C TRP A 92 11.82 -6.65 -5.28
N LEU A 93 12.55 -6.29 -4.22
CA LEU A 93 12.28 -6.71 -2.84
C LEU A 93 10.91 -6.25 -2.35
N LEU A 94 10.54 -4.99 -2.58
CA LEU A 94 9.22 -4.46 -2.22
C LEU A 94 8.06 -5.28 -2.83
N GLN A 95 8.31 -5.93 -3.97
CA GLN A 95 7.32 -6.74 -4.68
C GLN A 95 7.31 -8.20 -4.24
N THR A 96 8.42 -8.72 -3.70
CA THR A 96 8.65 -10.17 -3.54
C THR A 96 8.85 -10.61 -2.09
N VAL A 97 9.36 -9.72 -1.24
CA VAL A 97 9.76 -10.02 0.14
C VAL A 97 8.96 -9.17 1.12
N ASP A 98 8.44 -9.83 2.16
CA ASP A 98 7.70 -9.15 3.23
C ASP A 98 8.67 -8.39 4.15
N PRO A 99 8.29 -7.21 4.67
CA PRO A 99 9.16 -6.44 5.54
C PRO A 99 9.42 -7.15 6.87
N HIS A 100 10.68 -7.15 7.32
CA HIS A 100 11.01 -7.66 8.65
C HIS A 100 11.04 -6.54 9.70
N MET A 101 10.50 -6.80 10.89
CA MET A 101 10.44 -5.81 11.97
C MET A 101 11.83 -5.32 12.41
N VAL A 102 12.80 -6.25 12.52
CA VAL A 102 14.19 -5.92 12.90
C VAL A 102 14.86 -5.10 11.80
N GLN A 103 14.61 -5.44 10.53
CA GLN A 103 15.15 -4.69 9.39
C GLN A 103 14.73 -3.24 9.48
N ILE A 104 13.41 -2.98 9.56
CA ILE A 104 12.86 -1.62 9.63
C ILE A 104 13.37 -0.86 10.86
N ALA A 105 13.47 -1.51 12.03
CA ALA A 105 14.02 -0.89 13.23
C ALA A 105 15.48 -0.42 13.03
N CYS A 106 16.28 -1.21 12.31
CA CYS A 106 17.69 -0.94 12.03
C CYS A 106 17.94 0.07 10.88
N MET A 107 16.93 0.41 10.07
CA MET A 107 17.11 1.34 8.95
C MET A 107 17.42 2.77 9.42
N HIS A 108 18.28 3.49 8.69
CA HIS A 108 18.51 4.91 8.90
C HIS A 108 17.31 5.75 8.43
N PRO A 109 16.95 6.87 9.09
CA PRO A 109 15.79 7.67 8.69
C PRO A 109 15.81 8.12 7.22
N GLU A 110 16.98 8.43 6.67
CA GLU A 110 17.12 8.81 5.26
C GLU A 110 16.82 7.64 4.32
N ASP A 111 17.31 6.43 4.63
CA ASP A 111 17.00 5.21 3.87
C ASP A 111 15.50 4.92 3.89
N VAL A 112 14.85 5.11 5.04
CA VAL A 112 13.40 4.89 5.21
C VAL A 112 12.61 5.77 4.26
N LEU A 113 12.94 7.07 4.17
CA LEU A 113 12.25 7.99 3.27
C LEU A 113 12.49 7.64 1.80
N ARG A 114 13.71 7.24 1.42
CA ARG A 114 14.01 6.79 0.05
C ARG A 114 13.23 5.55 -0.34
N VAL A 115 13.16 4.56 0.56
CA VAL A 115 12.34 3.36 0.33
C VAL A 115 10.86 3.74 0.30
N LEU A 116 10.41 4.70 1.10
CA LEU A 116 9.04 5.21 1.06
C LEU A 116 8.72 5.85 -0.30
N THR A 117 9.64 6.60 -0.91
CA THR A 117 9.48 7.12 -2.28
C THR A 117 9.33 5.98 -3.32
N LEU A 118 10.06 4.86 -3.14
CA LEU A 118 9.88 3.68 -4.00
C LEU A 118 8.52 3.02 -3.76
N VAL A 119 8.06 2.94 -2.51
CA VAL A 119 6.72 2.46 -2.15
C VAL A 119 5.66 3.29 -2.86
N THR A 120 5.71 4.63 -2.77
CA THR A 120 4.79 5.56 -3.45
C THR A 120 4.64 5.24 -4.94
N ARG A 121 5.77 4.98 -5.61
CA ARG A 121 5.79 4.67 -7.04
C ARG A 121 5.21 3.29 -7.34
N SER A 122 5.47 2.31 -6.48
CA SER A 122 5.00 0.94 -6.66
C SER A 122 3.53 0.70 -6.31
N ILE A 123 2.82 1.67 -5.71
CA ILE A 123 1.38 1.50 -5.38
C ILE A 123 0.59 1.17 -6.63
N SER A 124 0.77 1.93 -7.70
CA SER A 124 0.02 1.68 -8.93
C SER A 124 0.36 0.33 -9.55
N ASP A 125 1.64 -0.05 -9.57
CA ASP A 125 2.05 -1.34 -10.12
C ASP A 125 1.51 -2.53 -9.30
N ALA A 126 1.47 -2.40 -7.96
CA ALA A 126 0.88 -3.43 -7.10
C ALA A 126 -0.63 -3.57 -7.35
N VAL A 127 -1.33 -2.45 -7.49
CA VAL A 127 -2.78 -2.40 -7.75
C VAL A 127 -3.10 -2.94 -9.16
N LYS A 128 -2.30 -2.59 -10.17
CA LYS A 128 -2.38 -3.12 -11.54
C LYS A 128 -2.16 -4.62 -11.62
N SER A 129 -1.22 -5.15 -10.83
CA SER A 129 -0.83 -6.56 -10.91
C SER A 129 -2.00 -7.52 -10.62
N GLY A 130 -3.07 -7.05 -9.98
CA GLY A 130 -4.20 -7.89 -9.61
C GLY A 130 -3.92 -8.87 -8.47
N GLU A 131 -2.69 -8.86 -7.93
CA GLU A 131 -2.27 -9.85 -6.93
C GLU A 131 -2.47 -9.32 -5.51
N VAL A 132 -3.38 -9.95 -4.77
CA VAL A 132 -3.70 -9.60 -3.38
C VAL A 132 -2.45 -9.62 -2.48
N VAL A 133 -1.57 -10.60 -2.69
CA VAL A 133 -0.35 -10.76 -1.90
C VAL A 133 0.59 -9.57 -2.06
N ARG A 134 0.74 -9.05 -3.29
CA ARG A 134 1.57 -7.86 -3.55
C ARG A 134 1.00 -6.61 -2.89
N VAL A 135 -0.31 -6.43 -2.92
CA VAL A 135 -0.97 -5.32 -2.23
C VAL A 135 -0.77 -5.40 -0.72
N LYS A 136 -0.99 -6.57 -0.10
CA LYS A 136 -0.78 -6.78 1.33
C LYS A 136 0.67 -6.53 1.75
N ARG A 137 1.63 -7.04 0.97
CA ARG A 137 3.07 -6.81 1.17
C ARG A 137 3.42 -5.34 1.11
N LEU A 138 2.93 -4.64 0.09
CA LEU A 138 3.19 -3.21 -0.06
C LEU A 138 2.56 -2.40 1.07
N ALA A 139 1.36 -2.78 1.53
CA ALA A 139 0.71 -2.20 2.69
C ALA A 139 1.56 -2.37 3.96
N ALA A 140 2.12 -3.57 4.17
CA ALA A 140 3.02 -3.84 5.30
C ALA A 140 4.29 -2.99 5.24
N TRP A 141 4.88 -2.83 4.04
CA TRP A 141 6.03 -1.95 3.83
C TRP A 141 5.69 -0.50 4.16
N ALA A 142 4.58 0.03 3.62
CA ALA A 142 4.12 1.38 3.90
C ALA A 142 3.88 1.59 5.40
N TRP A 143 3.18 0.67 6.06
CA TRP A 143 2.88 0.71 7.49
C TRP A 143 4.14 0.75 8.35
N GLY A 144 5.09 -0.15 8.08
CA GLY A 144 6.33 -0.24 8.83
C GLY A 144 7.26 0.96 8.62
N LEU A 145 7.43 1.40 7.37
CA LEU A 145 8.28 2.54 7.04
C LEU A 145 7.72 3.85 7.60
N LEU A 146 6.41 4.08 7.47
CA LEU A 146 5.74 5.21 8.14
C LEU A 146 6.00 5.12 9.65
N ALA A 147 5.78 3.97 10.28
CA ALA A 147 6.03 3.84 11.72
C ALA A 147 7.50 4.13 12.12
N ARG A 148 8.47 3.94 11.22
CA ARG A 148 9.89 4.24 11.46
C ARG A 148 10.25 5.72 11.24
N CYS A 149 9.47 6.48 10.47
CA CYS A 149 9.69 7.91 10.25
C CYS A 149 9.67 8.69 11.58
N ARG A 150 10.43 9.80 11.62
CA ARG A 150 10.47 10.72 12.78
C ARG A 150 9.12 11.38 13.03
N GLU A 151 8.97 12.05 14.16
CA GLU A 151 7.73 12.78 14.48
C GLU A 151 7.67 14.12 13.73
N VAL A 152 6.48 14.65 13.44
CA VAL A 152 6.28 15.86 12.59
C VAL A 152 7.12 17.05 13.04
N GLY A 153 7.33 17.23 14.34
CA GLY A 153 8.13 18.32 14.89
C GLY A 153 9.65 18.16 14.72
N GLU A 154 10.11 16.96 14.38
CA GLU A 154 11.52 16.64 14.15
C GLU A 154 11.86 16.54 12.66
N MET A 155 10.85 16.54 11.79
CA MET A 155 10.99 16.36 10.36
C MET A 155 11.23 17.69 9.62
N GLY A 156 12.10 17.65 8.62
CA GLY A 156 12.32 18.74 7.68
C GLY A 156 11.17 18.89 6.68
N SER A 157 11.10 20.02 5.99
CA SER A 157 10.04 20.30 4.99
C SER A 157 10.06 19.32 3.81
N GLU A 158 11.24 18.84 3.41
CA GLU A 158 11.40 17.86 2.34
C GLU A 158 10.85 16.49 2.76
N GLU A 159 11.21 16.02 3.95
CA GLU A 159 10.74 14.74 4.48
C GLU A 159 9.20 14.73 4.64
N VAL A 160 8.61 15.86 5.06
CA VAL A 160 7.15 16.02 5.13
C VAL A 160 6.53 16.06 3.72
N ALA A 161 7.21 16.65 2.73
CA ALA A 161 6.75 16.66 1.35
C ALA A 161 6.72 15.26 0.74
N ASP A 162 7.69 14.40 1.03
CA ASP A 162 7.71 13.00 0.58
C ASP A 162 6.53 12.20 1.14
N ILE A 163 6.21 12.37 2.43
CA ILE A 163 5.03 11.72 3.04
C ILE A 163 3.73 12.30 2.46
N ARG A 164 3.67 13.61 2.22
CA ARG A 164 2.52 14.23 1.54
C ARG A 164 2.32 13.64 0.15
N GLU A 165 3.40 13.41 -0.60
CA GLU A 165 3.33 12.83 -1.94
C GLU A 165 2.80 11.40 -1.91
N LEU A 166 3.24 10.58 -0.95
CA LEU A 166 2.67 9.26 -0.70
C LEU A 166 1.15 9.34 -0.43
N GLY A 167 0.73 10.24 0.46
CA GLY A 167 -0.68 10.43 0.80
C GLY A 167 -1.53 10.89 -0.39
N LYS A 168 -1.04 11.88 -1.16
CA LYS A 168 -1.70 12.33 -2.39
C LYS A 168 -1.83 11.22 -3.42
N ARG A 169 -0.79 10.38 -3.56
CA ARG A 169 -0.83 9.23 -4.46
C ARG A 169 -1.91 8.24 -4.04
N ALA A 170 -2.02 7.96 -2.75
CA ALA A 170 -3.05 7.08 -2.21
C ALA A 170 -4.47 7.65 -2.46
N VAL A 171 -4.68 8.94 -2.22
CA VAL A 171 -5.95 9.63 -2.52
C VAL A 171 -6.30 9.53 -4.01
N LYS A 172 -5.34 9.82 -4.91
CA LYS A 172 -5.58 9.78 -6.35
C LYS A 172 -6.04 8.39 -6.81
N ILE A 173 -5.38 7.33 -6.31
CA ILE A 173 -5.76 5.94 -6.63
C ILE A 173 -7.13 5.61 -6.04
N LEU A 174 -7.41 5.99 -4.79
CA LEU A 174 -8.69 5.72 -4.15
C LEU A 174 -9.86 6.39 -4.89
N LEU A 175 -9.72 7.65 -5.28
CA LEU A 175 -10.73 8.37 -6.05
C LEU A 175 -11.00 7.71 -7.40
N LYS A 176 -9.95 7.24 -8.08
CA LYS A 176 -10.13 6.55 -9.36
C LYS A 176 -10.76 5.18 -9.20
N VAL A 177 -10.40 4.43 -8.16
CA VAL A 177 -11.06 3.17 -7.82
C VAL A 177 -12.55 3.39 -7.61
N ARG A 178 -12.95 4.45 -6.90
CA ARG A 178 -14.37 4.82 -6.74
C ARG A 178 -15.05 5.16 -8.07
N GLU A 179 -14.41 5.98 -8.90
CA GLU A 179 -14.96 6.37 -10.22
C GLU A 179 -15.22 5.15 -11.12
N VAL A 180 -14.27 4.20 -11.19
CA VAL A 180 -14.45 3.00 -12.02
C VAL A 180 -15.52 2.09 -11.42
N GLU A 181 -15.58 1.92 -10.09
CA GLU A 181 -16.65 1.14 -9.44
C GLU A 181 -18.05 1.74 -9.66
N GLU A 182 -18.19 3.07 -9.62
CA GLU A 182 -19.45 3.76 -9.93
C GLU A 182 -19.85 3.56 -11.39
N GLN A 183 -18.90 3.65 -12.32
CA GLN A 183 -19.13 3.41 -13.74
C GLN A 183 -19.58 1.96 -14.01
N ASP A 184 -18.91 0.99 -13.38
CA ASP A 184 -19.28 -0.42 -13.52
C ASP A 184 -20.67 -0.69 -12.92
N ALA A 185 -21.03 -0.05 -11.80
CA ALA A 185 -22.36 -0.17 -11.22
C ALA A 185 -23.46 0.33 -12.18
N VAL A 186 -23.21 1.43 -12.90
CA VAL A 186 -24.11 1.96 -13.93
C VAL A 186 -24.19 1.03 -15.14
N ASP A 187 -23.06 0.49 -15.60
CA ASP A 187 -22.98 -0.38 -16.76
C ASP A 187 -23.70 -1.72 -16.52
N ILE A 188 -23.57 -2.31 -15.32
CA ILE A 188 -24.31 -3.52 -14.91
C ILE A 188 -25.83 -3.26 -14.93
N GLN A 189 -26.26 -2.04 -14.58
CA GLN A 189 -27.68 -1.68 -14.55
C GLN A 189 -28.27 -1.43 -15.95
N GLN A 190 -27.43 -1.10 -16.94
CA GLN A 190 -27.85 -0.79 -18.32
C GLN A 190 -27.61 -1.94 -19.32
N ASN A 191 -26.70 -2.88 -19.02
CA ASN A 191 -26.37 -3.98 -19.92
C ASN A 191 -26.17 -5.28 -19.11
N SER A 192 -26.96 -6.33 -19.35
CA SER A 192 -26.83 -7.65 -18.70
C SER A 192 -25.60 -8.44 -19.18
N GLY A 193 -24.48 -7.77 -19.46
CA GLY A 193 -23.23 -8.37 -19.90
C GLY A 193 -22.28 -8.52 -18.73
N GLU A 194 -22.10 -9.76 -18.28
CA GLU A 194 -21.10 -10.17 -17.30
C GLU A 194 -19.71 -9.77 -17.78
N ASN A 195 -19.09 -8.79 -17.14
CA ASN A 195 -17.66 -8.56 -17.28
C ASN A 195 -17.04 -8.44 -15.89
N GLY A 196 -16.58 -9.58 -15.37
CA GLY A 196 -15.81 -9.69 -14.11
C GLY A 196 -14.40 -9.13 -14.26
N GLU A 197 -14.26 -7.95 -14.86
CA GLU A 197 -12.98 -7.30 -15.10
C GLU A 197 -12.37 -6.77 -13.80
N ASN A 198 -11.03 -6.68 -13.79
CA ASN A 198 -10.25 -6.10 -12.71
C ASN A 198 -10.38 -4.56 -12.71
N VAL A 199 -11.49 -4.07 -12.16
CA VAL A 199 -11.82 -2.65 -11.89
C VAL A 199 -10.65 -1.87 -11.31
N ILE A 200 -9.97 -2.50 -10.36
CA ILE A 200 -8.85 -1.93 -9.62
C ILE A 200 -7.62 -1.76 -10.53
N GLY A 201 -7.34 -2.74 -11.39
CA GLY A 201 -6.29 -2.65 -12.39
C GLY A 201 -6.53 -1.52 -13.39
N ARG A 202 -7.75 -1.42 -13.93
CA ARG A 202 -8.16 -0.34 -14.86
C ARG A 202 -8.00 1.05 -14.24
N ALA A 203 -8.42 1.23 -12.99
CA ALA A 203 -8.22 2.48 -12.27
C ALA A 203 -6.73 2.85 -12.17
N ALA A 204 -5.86 1.89 -11.88
CA ALA A 204 -4.43 2.16 -11.73
C ALA A 204 -3.70 2.42 -13.06
N GLU A 205 -4.20 1.91 -14.20
CA GLU A 205 -3.69 2.19 -15.56
C GLU A 205 -3.78 3.68 -15.88
N ASP A 206 -4.97 4.26 -15.83
CA ASP A 206 -5.23 5.67 -16.11
C ASP A 206 -4.32 6.63 -15.30
N ILE A 207 -3.94 6.20 -14.09
CA ILE A 207 -3.18 7.01 -13.13
C ILE A 207 -1.66 6.86 -13.30
N SER A 208 -1.19 5.74 -13.85
CA SER A 208 0.22 5.50 -14.13
C SER A 208 0.68 6.34 -15.32
N ASP A 209 -0.13 6.39 -16.37
CA ASP A 209 0.17 7.14 -17.60
C ASP A 209 0.32 8.64 -17.32
N GLN A 210 -0.41 9.15 -16.33
CA GLN A 210 -0.29 10.53 -15.86
C GLN A 210 1.02 10.80 -15.10
N ILE A 211 1.59 9.80 -14.40
CA ILE A 211 2.85 9.97 -13.65
C ILE A 211 4.06 9.97 -14.58
N GLU A 212 4.10 9.07 -15.56
CA GLU A 212 5.23 9.00 -16.49
C GLU A 212 5.41 10.34 -17.24
N CYS A 213 4.30 11.02 -17.53
CA CYS A 213 4.30 12.36 -18.13
C CYS A 213 4.85 13.46 -17.22
N GLU A 214 4.65 13.38 -15.90
CA GLU A 214 5.17 14.36 -14.94
C GLU A 214 6.68 14.19 -14.69
N ASP A 215 7.18 12.95 -14.64
CA ASP A 215 8.61 12.65 -14.41
C ASP A 215 9.51 13.02 -15.62
N MET A 216 9.01 12.85 -16.86
CA MET A 216 9.69 13.34 -18.06
C MET A 216 9.90 14.86 -18.01
N ARG A 217 8.91 15.59 -17.49
CA ARG A 217 8.92 17.05 -17.43
C ARG A 217 9.86 17.59 -16.35
N SER A 218 10.04 16.86 -15.24
CA SER A 218 11.03 17.19 -14.20
C SER A 218 12.48 16.92 -14.63
N LYS A 219 12.73 15.92 -15.49
CA LYS A 219 14.07 15.63 -16.01
C LYS A 219 14.54 16.62 -17.08
N GLU A 220 13.63 17.19 -17.87
CA GLU A 220 13.98 18.19 -18.90
C GLU A 220 14.47 19.53 -18.30
N GLN A 221 14.13 19.86 -17.06
CA GLN A 221 14.56 21.11 -16.42
C GLN A 221 15.97 21.06 -15.79
N GLN A 222 16.59 19.88 -15.67
CA GLN A 222 17.91 19.73 -15.03
C GLN A 222 19.07 19.55 -16.02
N ASN A 223 18.83 19.51 -17.34
CA ASN A 223 19.90 19.28 -18.33
C ASN A 223 20.40 20.55 -19.05
N GLY A 224 20.24 21.71 -18.42
CA GLY A 224 20.56 23.02 -19.00
C GLY A 224 21.89 23.64 -18.57
N LEU A 225 22.97 22.88 -18.31
CA LEU A 225 24.29 23.47 -18.05
C LEU A 225 25.45 22.66 -18.67
N LEU A 226 25.85 23.13 -19.85
CA LEU A 226 27.21 23.29 -20.38
C LEU A 226 28.16 22.06 -20.44
N ASN A 227 28.26 21.53 -21.66
CA ASN A 227 29.45 20.91 -22.25
C ASN A 227 30.67 21.85 -22.14
N ASP A 228 31.75 21.42 -21.50
CA ASP A 228 33.10 21.77 -21.94
C ASP A 228 34.11 20.71 -21.45
N TYR A 229 34.51 19.80 -22.34
CA TYR A 229 35.71 18.98 -22.16
C TYR A 229 36.52 19.02 -23.47
N PRO A 230 37.83 19.32 -23.41
CA PRO A 230 38.63 19.49 -24.61
C PRO A 230 39.04 18.16 -25.22
N MET A 231 38.97 18.14 -26.55
CA MET A 231 39.57 17.18 -27.47
C MET A 231 41.06 16.93 -27.15
N VAL A 232 41.44 15.66 -27.03
CA VAL A 232 42.82 15.21 -27.22
C VAL A 232 42.83 14.18 -28.35
N ASP A 233 43.63 14.53 -29.35
CA ASP A 233 43.86 13.86 -30.63
C ASP A 233 45.02 12.85 -30.54
N THR A 234 45.01 11.92 -31.49
CA THR A 234 46.05 11.02 -31.98
C THR A 234 46.33 9.67 -31.27
N GLY A 235 46.03 8.58 -32.01
CA GLY A 235 47.10 7.67 -32.42
C GLY A 235 46.80 6.16 -32.44
N SER A 236 46.57 5.64 -33.66
CA SER A 236 46.94 4.30 -34.19
C SER A 236 46.11 3.03 -33.85
N ASP A 237 45.44 2.54 -34.90
CA ASP A 237 45.06 1.14 -35.25
C ASP A 237 46.26 0.16 -35.34
N PRO A 238 46.12 -1.20 -35.56
CA PRO A 238 44.90 -2.00 -35.80
C PRO A 238 44.87 -3.44 -35.14
N VAL A 239 43.81 -4.20 -35.51
CA VAL A 239 43.70 -5.67 -35.72
C VAL A 239 43.02 -6.55 -34.64
N ALA A 240 41.91 -7.21 -35.04
CA ALA A 240 41.63 -8.66 -34.96
C ALA A 240 40.26 -9.06 -34.35
N GLN A 241 39.33 -9.45 -35.23
CA GLN A 241 38.48 -10.66 -35.20
C GLN A 241 38.04 -11.25 -33.85
N VAL A 242 36.73 -11.25 -33.57
CA VAL A 242 36.01 -12.33 -32.84
C VAL A 242 34.49 -12.26 -33.13
N ASP A 243 34.09 -12.52 -34.37
CA ASP A 243 32.69 -12.79 -34.74
C ASP A 243 32.53 -14.29 -35.02
N ASP A 244 32.48 -15.15 -33.99
CA ASP A 244 32.10 -16.57 -34.19
C ASP A 244 31.66 -17.33 -32.91
N ALA A 245 31.15 -16.65 -31.88
CA ALA A 245 30.79 -17.30 -30.61
C ALA A 245 29.29 -17.26 -30.25
N LEU A 246 28.44 -16.53 -30.99
CA LEU A 246 27.01 -16.37 -30.66
C LEU A 246 26.05 -17.32 -31.41
N ALA A 247 26.53 -18.14 -32.35
CA ALA A 247 25.66 -19.04 -33.11
C ALA A 247 25.40 -20.37 -32.39
N ASN A 248 26.34 -20.86 -31.57
CA ASN A 248 26.27 -22.21 -31.02
C ASN A 248 25.40 -22.33 -29.74
N GLU A 249 25.23 -21.26 -28.96
CA GLU A 249 24.36 -21.27 -27.77
C GLU A 249 22.87 -21.27 -28.12
N LYS A 250 22.50 -20.73 -29.30
CA LYS A 250 21.09 -20.64 -29.73
C LYS A 250 20.55 -22.02 -30.16
N ASP A 251 21.38 -22.82 -30.80
CA ASP A 251 21.00 -24.17 -31.26
C ASP A 251 20.89 -25.16 -30.08
N GLU A 252 21.76 -25.05 -29.07
CA GLU A 252 21.66 -25.85 -27.84
C GLU A 252 20.39 -25.52 -27.02
N LEU A 253 19.97 -24.25 -27.02
CA LEU A 253 18.77 -23.80 -26.30
C LEU A 253 17.47 -24.28 -26.99
N GLU A 254 17.44 -24.30 -28.32
CA GLU A 254 16.29 -24.83 -29.09
C GLU A 254 16.16 -26.34 -28.94
N GLU A 255 17.26 -27.10 -28.89
CA GLU A 255 17.22 -28.55 -28.65
C GLU A 255 16.74 -28.89 -27.22
N ALA A 256 17.17 -28.11 -26.22
CA ALA A 256 16.71 -28.27 -24.84
C ALA A 256 15.20 -28.00 -24.69
N LYS A 257 14.67 -26.99 -25.40
CA LYS A 257 13.24 -26.66 -25.42
C LYS A 257 12.39 -27.76 -26.07
N ALA A 258 12.85 -28.33 -27.18
CA ALA A 258 12.16 -29.45 -27.85
C ALA A 258 12.07 -30.70 -26.96
N ARG A 259 13.12 -31.01 -26.18
CA ARG A 259 13.09 -32.14 -25.21
C ARG A 259 12.07 -31.95 -24.10
N LEU A 260 11.94 -30.74 -23.57
CA LEU A 260 10.95 -30.44 -22.52
C LEU A 260 9.51 -30.52 -23.05
N GLN A 261 9.26 -30.03 -24.27
CA GLN A 261 7.94 -30.10 -24.91
C GLN A 261 7.52 -31.53 -25.24
N ALA A 262 8.46 -32.39 -25.69
CA ALA A 262 8.18 -33.80 -25.93
C ALA A 262 7.86 -34.56 -24.63
N ARG A 263 8.49 -34.19 -23.51
CA ARG A 263 8.23 -34.79 -22.20
C ARG A 263 6.83 -34.44 -21.68
N LEU A 264 6.35 -33.22 -21.92
CA LEU A 264 4.99 -32.78 -21.61
C LEU A 264 3.94 -33.50 -22.48
N ALA A 265 4.16 -33.59 -23.80
CA ALA A 265 3.25 -34.31 -24.69
C ALA A 265 3.13 -35.81 -24.34
N SER A 266 4.21 -36.43 -23.90
CA SER A 266 4.20 -37.83 -23.43
C SER A 266 3.44 -38.02 -22.11
N THR A 267 3.41 -37.02 -21.22
CA THR A 267 2.65 -37.10 -19.97
C THR A 267 1.15 -36.88 -20.15
N PHE A 268 0.72 -36.23 -21.23
CA PHE A 268 -0.71 -35.97 -21.51
C PHE A 268 -1.37 -36.99 -22.46
N SER A 269 -0.59 -37.88 -23.07
CA SER A 269 -1.09 -38.84 -24.07
C SER A 269 -1.48 -40.21 -23.49
N ASP A 270 -1.32 -40.46 -22.20
CA ASP A 270 -1.47 -41.81 -21.61
C ASP A 270 -2.75 -42.03 -20.79
N ASP A 271 -3.74 -41.11 -20.86
CA ASP A 271 -4.96 -41.22 -20.02
C ASP A 271 -6.29 -40.97 -20.76
N ILE A 272 -6.37 -41.27 -22.07
CA ILE A 272 -7.67 -41.40 -22.76
C ILE A 272 -7.64 -42.61 -23.71
N SER A 273 -8.00 -43.78 -23.17
CA SER A 273 -8.58 -44.87 -23.97
C SER A 273 -9.48 -45.77 -23.11
N GLY A 274 -10.77 -45.40 -23.05
CA GLY A 274 -11.82 -46.19 -22.41
C GLY A 274 -13.21 -45.70 -22.83
N THR A 275 -13.69 -46.22 -23.96
CA THR A 275 -14.99 -45.92 -24.58
C THR A 275 -16.20 -46.34 -23.73
N GLY A 276 -17.22 -45.49 -23.65
CA GLY A 276 -18.57 -45.88 -23.20
C GLY A 276 -19.55 -44.71 -23.18
N ALA A 277 -20.37 -44.59 -24.24
CA ALA A 277 -21.39 -43.56 -24.40
C ALA A 277 -22.51 -43.64 -23.34
N GLN A 278 -22.73 -42.56 -22.59
CA GLN A 278 -24.05 -42.14 -22.12
C GLN A 278 -24.03 -40.65 -21.77
N GLY A 279 -24.94 -39.88 -22.38
CA GLY A 279 -25.06 -38.45 -22.14
C GLY A 279 -25.49 -38.12 -20.71
N GLY A 280 -24.90 -37.06 -20.17
CA GLY A 280 -25.23 -36.47 -18.87
C GLY A 280 -24.36 -35.24 -18.68
N SER A 281 -24.99 -34.12 -18.39
CA SER A 281 -24.45 -32.78 -18.18
C SER A 281 -23.48 -32.70 -16.99
N GLU A 282 -22.18 -32.60 -17.22
CA GLU A 282 -21.18 -32.36 -16.15
C GLU A 282 -20.22 -31.19 -16.42
N ASP A 283 -20.22 -30.58 -17.62
CA ASP A 283 -19.31 -29.47 -17.96
C ASP A 283 -19.74 -28.09 -17.43
N ALA A 284 -20.85 -27.99 -16.70
CA ALA A 284 -21.34 -26.71 -16.15
C ALA A 284 -20.88 -26.43 -14.70
N ALA A 285 -20.47 -27.45 -13.95
CA ALA A 285 -20.14 -27.28 -12.53
C ALA A 285 -18.71 -26.73 -12.30
N GLY A 286 -17.75 -27.07 -13.17
CA GLY A 286 -16.37 -26.58 -13.06
C GLY A 286 -16.21 -25.11 -13.43
N ASP A 287 -16.97 -24.63 -14.43
CA ASP A 287 -16.95 -23.23 -14.88
C ASP A 287 -17.53 -22.28 -13.82
N ASP A 288 -18.57 -22.71 -13.09
CA ASP A 288 -19.18 -21.90 -12.02
C ASP A 288 -18.29 -21.80 -10.77
N GLU A 289 -17.56 -22.88 -10.42
CA GLU A 289 -16.61 -22.89 -9.29
C GLU A 289 -15.39 -21.99 -9.58
N GLU A 290 -14.74 -22.14 -10.73
CA GLU A 290 -13.59 -21.29 -11.12
C GLU A 290 -13.96 -19.82 -11.29
N ARG A 291 -15.21 -19.54 -11.68
CA ARG A 291 -15.73 -18.17 -11.78
C ARG A 291 -15.94 -17.55 -10.41
N ASN A 292 -16.56 -18.27 -9.47
CA ASN A 292 -16.74 -17.78 -8.10
C ASN A 292 -15.39 -17.50 -7.42
N GLU A 293 -14.39 -18.37 -7.59
CA GLU A 293 -13.05 -18.14 -7.04
C GLU A 293 -12.39 -16.86 -7.59
N ARG A 294 -12.58 -16.57 -8.88
CA ARG A 294 -12.07 -15.34 -9.51
C ARG A 294 -12.79 -14.09 -8.99
N GLU A 295 -14.11 -14.16 -8.81
CA GLU A 295 -14.91 -13.08 -8.25
C GLU A 295 -14.54 -12.80 -6.78
N ASP A 296 -14.34 -13.86 -5.98
CA ASP A 296 -13.90 -13.76 -4.58
C ASP A 296 -12.49 -13.14 -4.47
N GLN A 297 -11.56 -13.56 -5.34
CA GLN A 297 -10.21 -12.98 -5.39
C GLN A 297 -10.25 -11.50 -5.78
N ALA A 298 -11.09 -11.12 -6.76
CA ALA A 298 -11.26 -9.73 -7.16
C ALA A 298 -11.89 -8.88 -6.04
N ALA A 299 -12.87 -9.42 -5.30
CA ALA A 299 -13.49 -8.75 -4.16
C ALA A 299 -12.48 -8.55 -3.01
N GLU A 300 -11.68 -9.57 -2.70
CA GLU A 300 -10.62 -9.47 -1.71
C GLU A 300 -9.55 -8.47 -2.16
N LEU A 301 -9.14 -8.46 -3.43
CA LEU A 301 -8.22 -7.46 -3.96
C LEU A 301 -8.73 -6.04 -3.78
N ARG A 302 -9.99 -5.78 -4.12
CA ARG A 302 -10.65 -4.48 -3.93
C ARG A 302 -10.60 -4.05 -2.47
N LYS A 303 -11.01 -4.95 -1.57
CA LYS A 303 -11.01 -4.72 -0.13
C LYS A 303 -9.61 -4.41 0.41
N GLN A 304 -8.61 -5.18 0.01
CA GLN A 304 -7.23 -5.01 0.48
C GLN A 304 -6.58 -3.74 -0.09
N THR A 305 -6.91 -3.40 -1.34
CA THR A 305 -6.48 -2.14 -1.96
C THR A 305 -7.08 -0.94 -1.23
N ARG A 306 -8.39 -0.93 -1.00
CA ARG A 306 -9.07 0.13 -0.23
C ARG A 306 -8.50 0.26 1.17
N ALA A 307 -8.32 -0.85 1.88
CA ALA A 307 -7.74 -0.86 3.22
C ALA A 307 -6.30 -0.32 3.26
N MET A 308 -5.47 -0.68 2.28
CA MET A 308 -4.11 -0.14 2.17
C MET A 308 -4.12 1.38 1.94
N LEU A 309 -4.91 1.85 0.97
CA LEU A 309 -4.96 3.28 0.62
C LEU A 309 -5.51 4.11 1.79
N ASP A 310 -6.59 3.66 2.41
CA ASP A 310 -7.21 4.29 3.56
C ASP A 310 -6.27 4.33 4.78
N MET A 311 -5.52 3.25 5.03
CA MET A 311 -4.47 3.22 6.04
C MET A 311 -3.38 4.27 5.76
N ILE A 312 -2.87 4.37 4.52
CA ILE A 312 -1.85 5.37 4.15
C ILE A 312 -2.38 6.78 4.39
N ILE A 313 -3.58 7.10 3.89
CA ILE A 313 -4.22 8.41 4.04
C ILE A 313 -4.39 8.75 5.52
N SER A 314 -4.90 7.79 6.29
CA SER A 314 -5.19 7.97 7.71
C SER A 314 -3.95 8.27 8.52
N ILE A 315 -2.89 7.50 8.33
CA ILE A 315 -1.63 7.69 9.04
C ILE A 315 -0.93 8.98 8.59
N SER A 316 -0.91 9.27 7.29
CA SER A 316 -0.32 10.50 6.74
C SER A 316 -0.99 11.75 7.32
N GLY A 317 -2.33 11.74 7.42
CA GLY A 317 -3.05 12.89 7.95
C GLY A 317 -2.95 13.05 9.46
N GLU A 318 -3.10 11.97 10.24
CA GLU A 318 -3.12 12.04 11.69
C GLU A 318 -1.75 12.19 12.33
N PHE A 319 -0.74 11.49 11.80
CA PHE A 319 0.59 11.44 12.41
C PHE A 319 1.60 12.34 11.74
N TYR A 320 1.34 12.80 10.50
CA TYR A 320 2.26 13.63 9.73
C TYR A 320 1.69 15.01 9.36
N GLY A 321 0.55 15.38 9.96
CA GLY A 321 -0.03 16.72 9.81
C GLY A 321 -0.63 17.00 8.42
N GLN A 322 -0.89 15.97 7.62
CA GLN A 322 -1.54 16.11 6.30
C GLN A 322 -3.07 16.05 6.44
N SER A 323 -3.64 16.90 7.30
CA SER A 323 -5.04 16.82 7.70
C SER A 323 -6.02 17.05 6.55
N ASP A 324 -5.60 17.79 5.53
CA ASP A 324 -6.36 17.98 4.28
C ASP A 324 -6.60 16.66 3.54
N LEU A 325 -5.76 15.65 3.70
CA LEU A 325 -5.98 14.35 3.05
C LEU A 325 -7.09 13.53 3.72
N LEU A 326 -7.42 13.82 4.99
CA LEU A 326 -8.38 13.02 5.76
C LEU A 326 -9.81 13.13 5.22
N GLU A 327 -10.13 14.19 4.48
CA GLU A 327 -11.44 14.36 3.82
C GLU A 327 -11.68 13.30 2.74
N PHE A 328 -10.62 12.67 2.23
CA PHE A 328 -10.70 11.64 1.18
C PHE A 328 -10.76 10.21 1.71
N ARG A 329 -10.76 10.01 3.04
CA ARG A 329 -10.92 8.69 3.66
C ARG A 329 -12.12 7.94 3.11
N ASP A 330 -12.09 6.62 3.21
CA ASP A 330 -13.25 5.81 2.83
C ASP A 330 -14.41 6.06 3.79
N LEU A 331 -15.53 6.57 3.28
CA LEU A 331 -16.76 6.71 4.02
C LEU A 331 -17.45 5.34 4.00
N TRP A 332 -17.73 4.81 5.19
CA TRP A 332 -18.52 3.61 5.29
C TRP A 332 -19.96 4.07 5.17
N GLU A 333 -20.55 3.96 3.98
CA GLU A 333 -21.98 4.19 3.83
C GLU A 333 -22.68 3.21 4.79
N GLU A 334 -23.31 3.76 5.85
CA GLU A 334 -24.29 3.01 6.62
C GLU A 334 -25.28 2.47 5.59
N GLY A 335 -25.41 1.14 5.55
CA GLY A 335 -26.27 0.46 4.60
C GLY A 335 -27.72 0.81 4.84
N ASP A 336 -28.14 1.99 4.41
CA ASP A 336 -29.52 2.45 4.37
C ASP A 336 -30.01 2.41 2.92
N ARG A 337 -29.79 1.25 2.29
CA ARG A 337 -30.69 0.79 1.23
C ARG A 337 -31.91 0.24 1.94
N GLY A 338 -32.89 1.13 2.07
CA GLY A 338 -34.06 0.98 2.91
C GLY A 338 -34.73 -0.39 2.88
N TRP A 339 -34.97 -0.90 4.08
CA TRP A 339 -36.15 -1.71 4.33
C TRP A 339 -37.38 -0.80 4.27
N VAL A 340 -37.77 -0.40 3.06
CA VAL A 340 -39.13 0.07 2.82
C VAL A 340 -39.97 -1.19 2.58
N GLN A 341 -40.67 -1.62 3.64
CA GLN A 341 -41.76 -2.59 3.55
C GLN A 341 -43.04 -1.93 3.05
#